data_AF-A0A9D2MLM7-F1
#
_entry.id   AF-A0A9D2MLM7-F1
#
_cell.length_a   1.000
_cell.length_b   1.000
_cell.length_c   1.000
_cell.angle_alpha   90.00
_cell.angle_beta   90.00
_cell.angle_gamma   90.00
#
_symmetry.space_group_name_H-M   'P 1'
#
loop_
_entity.id
_entity.type
_entity.pdbx_description
1 polymer ?
#
loop_
_entity_poly.entity_id
_entity_poly.type
_entity_poly.pdbx_seq_one_letter_code
_entity_poly.pdbx_strand_id
1 'polypeptide(L)'
;MTAYLIFEELEAGNLTLDTLVPISAENAQKSQDAKNYPASVPLPARSSVPVDTLLKLILVPSASASCIVMAEYISGSEEAFVQRMNETARELGMTAEYENSHGAHVHYLTARSQAILVREFIQRYPQILD
;
A
#
# COMPACT_ATOMS: atom_id res chain seq x y z
N MET A 1 -1.19 5.86 3.73
CA MET A 1 0.27 5.91 3.51
C MET A 1 0.68 4.97 2.38
N THR A 2 0.26 3.70 2.39
CA THR A 2 0.57 2.72 1.34
C THR A 2 0.30 3.22 -0.08
N ALA A 3 -0.92 3.69 -0.36
CA ALA A 3 -1.25 4.26 -1.68
C ALA A 3 -0.42 5.51 -2.01
N TYR A 4 -0.13 6.37 -1.03
CA TYR A 4 0.71 7.54 -1.24
C TYR A 4 2.12 7.14 -1.72
N LEU A 5 2.75 6.15 -1.08
CA LEU A 5 4.07 5.64 -1.49
C LEU A 5 4.04 4.97 -2.88
N ILE A 6 2.96 4.26 -3.22
CA ILE A 6 2.81 3.70 -4.58
C ILE A 6 2.76 4.83 -5.62
N PHE A 7 2.07 5.94 -5.32
CA PHE A 7 2.03 7.11 -6.20
C PHE A 7 3.39 7.83 -6.29
N GLU A 8 4.19 7.86 -5.21
CA GLU A 8 5.57 8.35 -5.30
C GLU A 8 6.42 7.51 -6.26
N GLU A 9 6.26 6.19 -6.27
CA GLU A 9 6.96 5.30 -7.22
C GLU A 9 6.48 5.49 -8.67
N LEU A 10 5.18 5.74 -8.86
CA LEU A 10 4.62 6.09 -10.18
C LEU A 10 5.20 7.42 -10.68
N GLU A 11 5.26 8.44 -9.83
CA GLU A 11 5.82 9.75 -10.16
C GLU A 11 7.32 9.67 -10.46
N ALA A 12 8.07 8.88 -9.69
CA ALA A 12 9.50 8.65 -9.90
C ALA A 12 9.80 7.83 -11.18
N GLY A 13 8.79 7.19 -11.78
CA GLY A 13 8.95 6.35 -12.97
C GLY A 13 9.58 4.97 -12.68
N ASN A 14 9.63 4.56 -11.42
CA ASN A 14 10.15 3.24 -11.01
C ASN A 14 9.17 2.11 -11.38
N LEU A 15 7.89 2.44 -11.51
CA LEU A 15 6.84 1.55 -11.99
C LEU A 15 5.78 2.35 -12.76
N THR A 16 4.98 1.67 -13.58
CA THR A 16 3.82 2.21 -14.27
C THR A 16 2.57 1.44 -13.85
N LEU A 17 1.39 1.94 -14.22
CA LEU A 17 0.12 1.23 -14.00
C LEU A 17 0.08 -0.16 -14.66
N ASP A 18 0.81 -0.34 -15.76
CA ASP A 18 0.92 -1.60 -16.50
C ASP A 18 2.03 -2.52 -15.99
N THR A 19 2.87 -2.06 -15.05
CA THR A 19 3.93 -2.88 -14.47
C THR A 19 3.32 -4.15 -13.85
N LEU A 20 3.80 -5.30 -14.30
CA LEU A 20 3.34 -6.60 -13.84
C LEU A 20 4.07 -7.01 -12.55
N VAL A 21 3.34 -7.04 -11.44
CA VAL A 21 3.86 -7.42 -10.13
C VAL A 21 3.65 -8.92 -9.90
N PRO A 22 4.72 -9.72 -9.70
CA PRO A 22 4.60 -11.16 -9.49
C PRO A 22 3.95 -11.48 -8.14
N ILE A 23 3.02 -12.45 -8.14
CA ILE A 23 2.33 -12.91 -6.94
C ILE A 23 2.94 -14.23 -6.46
N SER A 24 3.57 -14.18 -5.29
CA SER A 24 4.11 -15.36 -4.62
C SER A 24 2.99 -16.33 -4.21
N ALA A 25 3.34 -17.62 -4.05
CA ALA A 25 2.38 -18.61 -3.54
C ALA A 25 1.88 -18.24 -2.14
N GLU A 26 2.74 -17.63 -1.32
CA GLU A 26 2.40 -17.14 0.02
C GLU A 26 1.39 -15.99 -0.05
N ASN A 27 1.62 -14.97 -0.87
CA ASN A 27 0.68 -13.84 -0.99
C ASN A 27 -0.66 -14.27 -1.59
N ALA A 28 -0.66 -15.24 -2.51
CA ALA A 28 -1.90 -15.85 -2.99
C ALA A 28 -2.66 -16.59 -1.87
N GLN A 29 -1.96 -17.22 -0.92
CA GLN A 29 -2.59 -17.81 0.27
C GLN A 29 -3.12 -16.74 1.23
N LYS A 30 -2.31 -15.72 1.57
CA LYS A 30 -2.72 -14.57 2.40
C LYS A 30 -3.99 -13.91 1.85
N SER A 31 -4.09 -13.77 0.53
CA SER A 31 -5.25 -13.17 -0.16
C SER A 31 -6.58 -13.91 0.02
N GLN A 32 -6.54 -15.16 0.49
CA GLN A 32 -7.70 -16.02 0.75
C GLN A 32 -7.94 -16.24 2.25
N ASP A 33 -7.03 -15.81 3.10
CA ASP A 33 -7.10 -16.01 4.55
C ASP A 33 -7.79 -14.83 5.25
N ALA A 34 -9.12 -14.85 5.19
CA ALA A 34 -9.98 -13.82 5.80
C ALA A 34 -9.91 -13.76 7.32
N LYS A 35 -9.31 -14.75 7.98
CA LYS A 35 -9.14 -14.76 9.43
C LYS A 35 -8.01 -13.85 9.86
N ASN A 36 -6.91 -13.83 9.10
CA ASN A 36 -5.72 -13.06 9.45
C ASN A 36 -5.54 -11.80 8.58
N TYR A 37 -6.11 -11.77 7.38
CA TYR A 37 -6.00 -10.65 6.43
C TYR A 37 -7.38 -10.12 6.06
N PRO A 38 -7.83 -9.01 6.69
CA PRO A 38 -9.13 -8.40 6.41
C PRO A 38 -9.31 -8.03 4.94
N ALA A 39 -10.57 -8.01 4.49
CA ALA A 39 -10.95 -7.71 3.11
C ALA A 39 -10.23 -8.59 2.08
N SER A 40 -10.28 -9.91 2.30
CA SER A 40 -9.69 -10.90 1.39
C SER A 40 -10.31 -10.82 -0.01
N VAL A 41 -9.47 -10.49 -0.99
CA VAL A 41 -9.77 -10.62 -2.41
C VAL A 41 -8.73 -11.57 -3.00
N PRO A 42 -9.13 -12.74 -3.53
CA PRO A 42 -8.18 -13.73 -4.03
C PRO A 42 -7.28 -13.18 -5.15
N LEU A 43 -5.98 -13.41 -5.02
CA LEU A 43 -4.98 -13.12 -6.05
C LEU A 43 -4.55 -14.41 -6.78
N PRO A 44 -4.29 -14.36 -8.09
CA PRO A 44 -3.91 -15.53 -8.86
C PRO A 44 -2.49 -15.99 -8.48
N ALA A 45 -2.36 -17.21 -7.97
CA ALA A 45 -1.07 -17.79 -7.61
C ALA A 45 -0.17 -17.95 -8.85
N ARG A 46 1.14 -17.69 -8.68
CA ARG A 46 2.17 -17.88 -9.73
C ARG A 46 1.87 -17.11 -11.03
N SER A 47 1.18 -16.00 -10.90
CA SER A 47 0.88 -15.06 -11.98
C SER A 47 1.41 -13.68 -11.62
N SER A 48 1.36 -12.75 -12.56
CA SER A 48 1.63 -11.34 -12.29
C SER A 48 0.36 -10.52 -12.48
N VAL A 49 0.17 -9.52 -11.63
CA VAL A 49 -0.99 -8.63 -11.65
C VAL A 49 -0.50 -7.20 -11.94
N PRO A 50 -1.17 -6.43 -12.82
CA PRO A 50 -0.82 -5.04 -13.05
C PRO A 50 -0.92 -4.19 -11.78
N VAL A 51 -0.04 -3.19 -11.63
CA VAL A 51 -0.11 -2.20 -10.55
C VAL A 51 -1.48 -1.54 -10.48
N ASP A 52 -2.10 -1.21 -11.62
CA ASP A 52 -3.46 -0.65 -11.69
C ASP A 52 -4.49 -1.52 -10.94
N THR A 53 -4.46 -2.83 -11.18
CA THR A 53 -5.36 -3.77 -10.51
C THR A 53 -5.09 -3.82 -9.02
N LEU A 54 -3.81 -3.89 -8.61
CA LEU A 54 -3.45 -3.91 -7.18
C LEU A 54 -3.84 -2.61 -6.47
N LEU A 55 -3.64 -1.45 -7.09
CA LEU A 55 -4.08 -0.16 -6.58
C LEU A 55 -5.60 -0.11 -6.40
N LYS A 56 -6.38 -0.60 -7.39
CA LYS A 56 -7.84 -0.68 -7.27
C LYS A 56 -8.26 -1.58 -6.12
N LEU A 57 -7.58 -2.71 -5.91
CA LEU A 57 -7.82 -3.59 -4.77
C LEU A 57 -7.45 -2.95 -3.43
N ILE A 58 -6.42 -2.11 -3.38
CA ILE A 58 -6.06 -1.36 -2.17
C ILE A 58 -7.07 -0.24 -1.88
N LEU A 59 -7.52 0.49 -2.89
CA LEU A 59 -8.33 1.70 -2.71
C LEU A 59 -9.83 1.40 -2.54
N VAL A 60 -10.36 0.35 -3.18
CA VAL A 60 -11.80 0.07 -3.20
C VAL A 60 -12.22 -0.93 -2.12
N PRO A 61 -11.79 -2.21 -2.15
CA PRO A 61 -12.11 -3.14 -1.07
C PRO A 61 -11.14 -3.07 0.11
N SER A 62 -10.07 -2.26 0.06
CA SER A 62 -9.03 -2.22 1.11
C SER A 62 -8.34 -3.58 1.32
N ALA A 63 -8.04 -4.29 0.23
CA ALA A 63 -7.52 -5.65 0.26
C ALA A 63 -6.11 -5.72 0.87
N SER A 64 -6.02 -6.35 2.05
CA SER A 64 -4.76 -6.41 2.83
C SER A 64 -3.61 -7.08 2.07
N ALA A 65 -3.87 -8.20 1.39
CA ALA A 65 -2.83 -8.91 0.65
C ALA A 65 -2.27 -8.08 -0.53
N SER A 66 -3.07 -7.21 -1.13
CA SER A 66 -2.59 -6.33 -2.21
C SER A 66 -1.64 -5.25 -1.68
N CYS A 67 -1.87 -4.74 -0.46
CA CYS A 67 -0.92 -3.85 0.21
C CYS A 67 0.43 -4.54 0.44
N ILE A 68 0.42 -5.78 0.96
CA ILE A 68 1.64 -6.56 1.25
C ILE A 68 2.42 -6.82 -0.05
N VAL A 69 1.73 -7.25 -1.12
CA VAL A 69 2.34 -7.49 -2.42
C VAL A 69 3.04 -6.23 -2.95
N MET A 70 2.38 -5.07 -2.90
CA MET A 70 2.99 -3.81 -3.35
C MET A 70 4.14 -3.37 -2.44
N ALA A 71 4.02 -3.60 -1.13
CA ALA A 71 5.06 -3.29 -0.16
C ALA A 71 6.35 -4.09 -0.43
N GLU A 72 6.23 -5.41 -0.60
CA GLU A 72 7.33 -6.30 -0.95
C GLU A 72 7.93 -5.95 -2.32
N TYR A 73 7.10 -5.61 -3.31
CA TYR A 73 7.59 -5.23 -4.64
C TYR A 73 8.40 -3.92 -4.62
N ILE A 74 7.94 -2.92 -3.87
CA ILE A 74 8.56 -1.59 -3.82
C ILE A 74 9.81 -1.57 -2.93
N SER A 75 9.77 -2.25 -1.78
CA SER A 75 10.82 -2.14 -0.75
C SER A 75 11.57 -3.44 -0.48
N GLY A 76 11.27 -4.51 -1.21
CA GLY A 76 11.88 -5.84 -1.04
C GLY A 76 11.27 -6.68 0.08
N SER A 77 10.67 -6.06 1.10
CA SER A 77 9.87 -6.71 2.13
C SER A 77 8.82 -5.74 2.72
N GLU A 78 7.82 -6.27 3.42
CA GLU A 78 6.84 -5.42 4.11
C GLU A 78 7.49 -4.61 5.25
N GLU A 79 8.44 -5.18 5.98
CA GLU A 79 9.14 -4.48 7.07
C GLU A 79 9.92 -3.27 6.56
N ALA A 80 10.63 -3.42 5.43
CA ALA A 80 11.34 -2.31 4.80
C ALA A 80 10.35 -1.24 4.30
N PHE A 81 9.19 -1.64 3.79
CA PHE A 81 8.15 -0.71 3.40
C PHE A 81 7.58 0.04 4.62
N VAL A 82 7.34 -0.63 5.75
CA VAL A 82 6.88 0.00 6.99
C VAL A 82 7.91 1.00 7.54
N GLN A 83 9.21 0.69 7.45
CA GLN A 83 10.26 1.66 7.78
C GLN A 83 10.12 2.93 6.93
N ARG A 84 9.96 2.76 5.60
CA ARG A 84 9.70 3.88 4.68
C ARG A 84 8.41 4.63 5.00
N MET A 85 7.33 3.95 5.37
CA MET A 85 6.07 4.59 5.81
C MET A 85 6.30 5.53 6.99
N ASN A 86 7.09 5.09 7.97
CA ASN A 86 7.42 5.87 9.17
C ASN A 86 8.40 7.03 8.88
N GLU A 87 9.38 6.81 8.00
CA GLU A 87 10.27 7.88 7.52
C GLU A 87 9.49 8.98 6.79
N THR A 88 8.60 8.59 5.89
CA THR A 88 7.72 9.50 5.15
C THR A 88 6.80 10.26 6.10
N ALA A 89 6.23 9.59 7.10
CA ALA A 89 5.42 10.26 8.12
C ALA A 89 6.20 11.36 8.86
N ARG A 90 7.44 11.06 9.26
CA ARG A 90 8.34 12.04 9.90
C ARG A 90 8.65 13.21 8.97
N GLU A 91 8.90 12.96 7.68
CA GLU A 91 9.18 13.99 6.67
C GLU A 91 7.98 14.91 6.43
N LEU A 92 6.76 14.36 6.44
CA LEU A 92 5.51 15.11 6.35
C LEU A 92 5.14 15.83 7.67
N GLY A 93 5.97 15.71 8.72
CA GLY A 93 5.70 16.31 10.03
C GLY A 93 4.52 15.66 10.77
N MET A 94 4.22 14.40 10.45
CA MET A 94 3.16 13.64 11.09
C MET A 94 3.63 13.05 12.42
N THR A 95 2.73 13.04 13.40
CA THR A 95 2.86 12.22 14.61
C THR A 95 2.17 10.89 14.33
N ALA A 96 2.91 9.92 13.82
CA ALA A 96 2.39 8.62 13.43
C ALA A 96 3.46 7.51 13.54
N GLU A 97 3.02 6.29 13.82
CA GLU A 97 3.81 5.06 13.77
C GLU A 97 2.95 3.94 13.16
N TYR A 98 3.41 3.42 12.02
CA TYR A 98 2.81 2.32 11.28
C TYR A 98 3.50 1.00 11.66
N GLU A 99 2.71 -0.06 11.77
CA GLU A 99 3.14 -1.42 12.13
C GLU A 99 3.09 -2.39 10.93
N ASN A 100 2.29 -2.08 9.91
CA ASN A 100 2.13 -2.89 8.69
C ASN A 100 1.64 -2.01 7.53
N SER A 101 1.57 -2.60 6.34
CA SER A 101 1.14 -1.91 5.12
C SER A 101 -0.38 -1.80 4.94
N HIS A 102 -1.17 -2.46 5.80
CA HIS A 102 -2.59 -2.72 5.52
C HIS A 102 -3.58 -2.41 6.67
N GLY A 103 -3.11 -1.96 7.84
CA GLY A 103 -3.98 -1.49 8.92
C GLY A 103 -4.59 -2.57 9.82
N ALA A 104 -4.28 -3.85 9.62
CA ALA A 104 -4.77 -4.91 10.53
C ALA A 104 -4.03 -4.96 11.89
N HIS A 105 -2.91 -4.25 12.02
CA HIS A 105 -2.22 -4.02 13.29
C HIS A 105 -2.53 -2.63 13.82
N VAL A 106 -2.44 -2.46 15.14
CA VAL A 106 -2.72 -1.16 15.78
C VAL A 106 -1.61 -0.17 15.42
N HIS A 107 -1.95 0.87 14.67
CA HIS A 107 -1.07 2.00 14.40
C HIS A 107 -1.27 3.09 15.44
N TYR A 108 -0.22 3.85 15.72
CA TYR A 108 -0.36 5.12 16.42
C TYR A 108 -0.55 6.23 15.38
N LEU A 109 -1.73 6.85 15.33
CA LEU A 109 -2.09 7.90 14.37
C LEU A 109 -2.92 8.99 15.05
N THR A 110 -2.67 10.26 14.69
CA THR A 110 -3.54 11.37 15.10
C THR A 110 -4.44 11.82 13.95
N ALA A 111 -5.60 12.40 14.25
CA ALA A 111 -6.47 13.00 13.24
C ALA A 111 -5.75 14.08 12.40
N ARG A 112 -4.85 14.85 13.04
CA ARG A 112 -4.00 15.84 12.35
C ARG A 112 -3.05 15.17 11.36
N SER A 113 -2.39 14.09 11.77
CA SER A 113 -1.48 13.34 10.89
C SER A 113 -2.21 12.81 9.66
N GLN A 114 -3.42 12.26 9.85
CA GLN A 114 -4.22 11.78 8.72
C GLN A 114 -4.66 12.92 7.79
N ALA A 115 -5.05 14.07 8.34
CA ALA A 115 -5.41 15.25 7.55
C ALA A 115 -4.22 15.81 6.76
N ILE A 116 -3.01 15.80 7.33
CA ILE A 116 -1.77 16.16 6.64
C ILE A 116 -1.55 15.25 5.43
N LEU A 117 -1.58 13.93 5.66
CA LEU A 117 -1.37 12.95 4.60
C LEU A 117 -2.40 13.09 3.47
N VAL A 118 -3.69 13.20 3.80
CA VAL A 118 -4.75 13.33 2.78
C VAL A 118 -4.60 14.63 2.00
N ARG A 119 -4.30 15.75 2.68
CA ARG A 119 -4.05 17.03 2.02
C ARG A 119 -2.87 16.92 1.05
N GLU A 120 -1.76 16.35 1.50
CA GLU A 120 -0.57 16.16 0.67
C GLU A 120 -0.87 15.28 -0.55
N PHE A 121 -1.56 14.15 -0.33
CA PHE A 121 -1.92 13.22 -1.39
C PHE A 121 -2.76 13.91 -2.47
N ILE A 122 -3.81 14.66 -2.09
CA ILE A 122 -4.65 15.39 -3.04
C ILE A 122 -3.87 16.51 -3.76
N GLN A 123 -3.00 17.22 -3.04
CA GLN A 123 -2.23 18.33 -3.62
C GLN A 123 -1.18 17.85 -4.63
N ARG A 124 -0.50 16.74 -4.34
CA ARG A 124 0.56 16.18 -5.19
C ARG A 124 0.00 15.33 -6.33
N TYR A 125 -1.08 14.60 -6.06
CA TYR A 125 -1.70 13.65 -7.00
C TYR A 125 -3.21 13.89 -7.15
N PRO A 126 -3.63 15.03 -7.72
CA PRO A 126 -5.06 15.38 -7.84
C PRO A 126 -5.88 14.37 -8.66
N GLN A 127 -5.25 13.61 -9.55
CA GLN A 127 -5.88 12.58 -10.38
C GLN A 127 -6.50 11.42 -9.58
N ILE A 128 -6.24 11.32 -8.27
CA ILE A 128 -6.91 10.32 -7.41
C ILE A 128 -8.39 10.64 -7.14
N LEU A 129 -8.84 11.84 -7.51
CA LEU A 129 -10.22 12.30 -7.33
C LEU A 129 -11.09 12.07 -8.58
N ASP A 130 -10.48 11.63 -9.68
CA ASP A 130 -11.15 11.32 -10.96
C ASP A 130 -11.64 9.87 -10.99
#